data_AF-A0AAD8MG63-F1
#
_entry.id   AF-A0AAD8MG63-F1
#
_cell.length_a   1.000
_cell.length_b   1.000
_cell.length_c   1.000
_cell.angle_alpha   90.00
_cell.angle_beta   90.00
_cell.angle_gamma   90.00
#
_symmetry.space_group_name_H-M   'P 1'
#
loop_
_entity.id
_entity.type
_entity.pdbx_description
1 polymer ?
#
loop_
_entity_poly.entity_id
_entity_poly.type
_entity_poly.pdbx_seq_one_letter_code
_entity_poly.pdbx_strand_id
1 'polypeptide(L)'
;MAIARLLHNQSSDHSGHVKRLEHTSDLIFSNMDLLTSILVRLPLRKLMQFKCVSKSWLSLIKTPHFLSLRSQVPFHPPSGLFVQQHFSICNIIDDPVFYFRERDVYNDSGEIRKLPTFCNDLFACGGNCGTFTCGCGGLRRIRILDSSNGLLLCCNSYYAEEEKHKQYIYNPTTNQLLATLPRLTDQNYVCTWSMTLVFCPSNSPHYKVIACALRRQIKSKSRQFEIYSSETKSWRVAGQPFPYSDGILFMNGVYCNGSVYWLSKLYSDVNSADCLYFNLNEERLEKFPKPPIRLTLSTIRNSYFGESDNHLHFIEVSLHSTSFHVYELKRDHSGWFVKYHVNLAQLSKAYPQMINNIHDRNNYKVAVLSLVRRDRFVEDDSFLVLDVPGKVMRYNLVKRNSEEICDYKVLVDQHARNIMRFGGLQVWQYVECHSSV
;
A
#
# COMPACT_ATOMS: atom_id res chain seq x y z
N MET A 1 18.76 -18.86 17.87
CA MET A 1 19.95 -19.74 17.79
C MET A 1 21.12 -19.16 16.97
N ALA A 2 20.92 -18.17 16.09
CA ALA A 2 22.01 -17.58 15.29
C ALA A 2 22.87 -16.53 16.04
N ILE A 3 22.27 -15.73 16.93
CA ILE A 3 23.02 -14.75 17.75
C ILE A 3 23.99 -15.45 18.73
N ALA A 4 23.60 -16.61 19.26
CA ALA A 4 24.47 -17.43 20.11
C ALA A 4 25.66 -18.05 19.34
N ARG A 5 25.53 -18.28 18.02
CA ARG A 5 26.62 -18.85 17.20
C ARG A 5 27.62 -17.81 16.72
N LEU A 6 27.21 -16.54 16.56
CA LEU A 6 28.12 -15.45 16.21
C LEU A 6 29.11 -15.11 17.35
N LEU A 7 28.74 -15.38 18.60
CA LEU A 7 29.62 -15.18 19.76
C LEU A 7 30.53 -16.38 20.04
N HIS A 8 30.22 -17.56 19.50
CA HIS A 8 31.01 -18.77 19.77
C HIS A 8 32.20 -18.96 18.81
N ASN A 9 32.23 -18.26 17.68
CA ASN A 9 33.27 -18.39 16.65
C ASN A 9 34.46 -17.42 16.79
N GLN A 10 34.64 -16.76 17.95
CA GLN A 10 35.87 -16.01 18.27
C GLN A 10 36.59 -16.59 19.50
N SER A 11 36.69 -17.92 19.58
CA SER A 11 37.55 -18.59 20.56
C SER A 11 38.70 -19.31 19.86
N SER A 12 39.68 -18.53 19.41
CA SER A 12 41.06 -18.99 19.31
C SER A 12 41.97 -17.82 19.70
N ASP A 13 42.58 -17.99 20.87
CA ASP A 13 43.67 -17.26 21.49
C ASP A 13 43.43 -16.05 22.42
N HIS A 14 43.95 -16.29 23.62
CA HIS A 14 44.32 -15.44 24.75
C HIS A 14 43.24 -14.92 25.72
N SER A 15 43.34 -15.52 26.92
CA SER A 15 42.56 -15.36 28.14
C SER A 15 42.55 -13.92 28.67
N GLY A 16 41.36 -13.31 28.71
CA GLY A 16 41.12 -12.04 29.41
C GLY A 16 39.78 -11.38 29.10
N HIS A 17 39.26 -11.55 27.88
CA HIS A 17 38.06 -10.83 27.41
C HIS A 17 36.73 -11.61 27.43
N VAL A 18 36.75 -12.93 27.60
CA VAL A 18 35.54 -13.79 27.51
C VAL A 18 34.56 -13.57 28.67
N LYS A 19 35.04 -13.27 29.88
CA LYS A 19 34.16 -13.05 31.07
C LYS A 19 33.26 -11.82 30.97
N ARG A 20 33.58 -10.85 30.11
CA ARG A 20 32.83 -9.58 30.03
C ARG A 20 31.59 -9.67 29.13
N LEU A 21 31.59 -10.58 28.16
CA LEU A 21 30.48 -10.76 27.20
C LEU A 21 29.36 -11.65 27.76
N GLU A 22 29.67 -12.73 28.50
CA GLU A 22 28.68 -13.59 29.16
C GLU A 22 27.85 -12.80 30.19
N HIS A 23 28.50 -11.91 30.95
CA HIS A 23 27.83 -11.05 31.92
C HIS A 23 26.83 -10.07 31.27
N THR A 24 27.10 -9.61 30.04
CA THR A 24 26.23 -8.66 29.33
C THR A 24 25.00 -9.31 28.72
N SER A 25 25.09 -10.55 28.21
CA SER A 25 23.91 -11.26 27.71
C SER A 25 22.94 -11.55 28.85
N ASP A 26 23.44 -12.05 29.98
CA ASP A 26 22.60 -12.39 31.13
C ASP A 26 21.94 -11.16 31.75
N LEU A 27 22.59 -9.99 31.71
CA LEU A 27 22.01 -8.71 32.12
C LEU A 27 20.87 -8.25 31.21
N ILE A 28 21.00 -8.43 29.89
CA ILE A 28 19.94 -8.11 28.92
C ILE A 28 18.76 -9.07 29.07
N PHE A 29 19.03 -10.37 29.28
CA PHE A 29 17.98 -11.38 29.50
C PHE A 29 17.25 -11.21 30.85
N SER A 30 17.92 -10.64 31.85
CA SER A 30 17.34 -10.38 33.18
C SER A 30 16.58 -9.04 33.25
N ASN A 31 16.85 -8.11 32.34
CA ASN A 31 16.18 -6.81 32.27
C ASN A 31 15.06 -6.81 31.22
N MET A 32 13.84 -7.08 31.68
CA MET A 32 12.64 -7.15 30.84
C MET A 32 12.32 -5.81 30.13
N ASP A 33 12.66 -4.66 30.72
CA ASP A 33 12.44 -3.36 30.11
C ASP A 33 13.38 -3.13 28.93
N LEU A 34 14.66 -3.49 29.10
CA LEU A 34 15.65 -3.42 28.03
C LEU A 34 15.28 -4.37 26.90
N LEU A 35 14.91 -5.61 27.22
CA LEU A 35 14.43 -6.59 26.25
C LEU A 35 13.19 -6.07 25.49
N THR A 36 12.23 -5.49 26.19
CA THR A 36 11.04 -4.85 25.58
C THR A 36 11.46 -3.75 24.61
N SER A 37 12.36 -2.85 25.02
CA SER A 37 12.82 -1.73 24.19
C SER A 37 13.52 -2.19 22.90
N ILE A 38 14.23 -3.32 22.94
CA ILE A 38 14.88 -3.93 21.77
C ILE A 38 13.83 -4.58 20.88
N LEU A 39 13.03 -5.49 21.43
CA LEU A 39 12.08 -6.30 20.67
C LEU A 39 10.99 -5.47 19.98
N VAL A 40 10.52 -4.40 20.63
CA VAL A 40 9.50 -3.51 20.06
C VAL A 40 9.99 -2.83 18.77
N ARG A 41 11.30 -2.58 18.63
CA ARG A 41 11.91 -1.91 17.46
C ARG A 41 12.24 -2.85 16.29
N LEU A 42 12.17 -4.16 16.49
CA LEU A 42 12.49 -5.12 15.43
C LEU A 42 11.38 -5.21 14.39
N PRO A 43 11.70 -5.55 13.13
CA PRO A 43 10.71 -5.98 12.15
C PRO A 43 9.86 -7.12 12.70
N LEU A 44 8.56 -7.08 12.40
CA LEU A 44 7.58 -8.01 12.95
C LEU A 44 7.91 -9.44 12.54
N ARG A 45 8.37 -9.68 11.31
CA ARG A 45 8.78 -11.02 10.88
C ARG A 45 9.88 -11.61 11.75
N LYS A 46 10.91 -10.81 12.10
CA LYS A 46 11.97 -11.24 13.03
C LYS A 46 11.40 -11.45 14.43
N LEU A 47 10.51 -10.58 14.87
CA LEU A 47 9.83 -10.72 16.15
C LEU A 47 9.01 -12.01 16.23
N MET A 48 8.35 -12.42 15.13
CA MET A 48 7.60 -13.67 15.05
C MET A 48 8.52 -14.89 15.19
N GLN A 49 9.75 -14.84 14.67
CA GLN A 49 10.75 -15.89 14.89
C GLN A 49 11.23 -15.91 16.35
N PHE A 50 11.26 -14.76 17.01
CA PHE A 50 11.71 -14.61 18.39
C PHE A 50 10.71 -15.15 19.43
N LYS A 51 9.44 -15.38 19.03
CA LYS A 51 8.47 -16.17 19.80
C LYS A 51 8.98 -17.59 20.12
N CYS A 52 9.90 -18.13 19.32
CA CYS A 52 10.45 -19.47 19.51
C CYS A 52 11.73 -19.50 20.37
N VAL A 53 12.24 -18.35 20.83
CA VAL A 53 13.51 -18.28 21.57
C VAL A 53 13.37 -18.74 23.02
N SER A 54 12.30 -18.32 23.72
CA SER A 54 12.01 -18.76 25.09
C SER A 54 10.52 -18.55 25.43
N LYS A 55 10.03 -19.23 26.47
CA LYS A 55 8.67 -19.03 27.00
C LYS A 55 8.48 -17.59 27.51
N SER A 56 9.50 -17.00 28.12
CA SER A 56 9.48 -15.61 28.61
C SER A 56 9.32 -14.61 27.48
N TRP A 57 10.05 -14.79 26.38
CA TRP A 57 9.95 -13.93 25.19
C TRP A 57 8.59 -14.07 24.51
N LEU A 58 8.10 -15.30 24.35
CA LEU A 58 6.76 -15.57 23.84
C LEU A 58 5.68 -14.86 24.68
N SER A 59 5.79 -14.96 26.01
CA SER A 59 4.88 -14.30 26.95
C SER A 59 4.92 -12.78 26.78
N LEU A 60 6.13 -12.19 26.81
CA LEU A 60 6.35 -10.76 26.66
C LEU A 60 5.74 -10.21 25.37
N ILE A 61 6.05 -10.83 24.23
CA ILE A 61 5.58 -10.40 22.90
C ILE A 61 4.05 -10.45 22.78
N LYS A 62 3.39 -11.33 23.54
CA LYS A 62 1.93 -11.46 23.57
C LYS A 62 1.25 -10.50 24.54
N THR A 63 1.98 -9.82 25.42
CA THR A 63 1.35 -8.93 26.40
C THR A 63 0.69 -7.72 25.72
N PRO A 64 -0.49 -7.27 26.20
CA PRO A 64 -1.12 -6.06 25.69
C PRO A 64 -0.22 -4.82 25.77
N HIS A 65 0.59 -4.72 26.83
CA HIS A 65 1.55 -3.64 27.00
C HIS A 65 2.60 -3.61 25.88
N PHE A 66 3.20 -4.76 25.54
CA PHE A 66 4.14 -4.87 24.44
C PHE A 66 3.51 -4.48 23.09
N LEU A 67 2.29 -4.96 22.83
CA LEU A 67 1.56 -4.65 21.60
C LEU A 67 1.22 -3.16 21.50
N SER A 68 0.84 -2.53 22.61
CA SER A 68 0.60 -1.08 22.70
C SER A 68 1.87 -0.28 22.48
N LEU A 69 3.00 -0.66 23.11
CA LEU A 69 4.27 0.02 22.87
C LEU A 69 4.68 -0.08 21.40
N ARG A 70 4.42 -1.23 20.78
CA ARG A 70 4.72 -1.44 19.36
C ARG A 70 3.82 -0.64 18.42
N SER A 71 2.52 -0.53 18.71
CA SER A 71 1.64 0.31 17.90
C SER A 71 1.96 1.80 18.02
N GLN A 72 2.64 2.20 19.11
CA GLN A 72 3.13 3.55 19.35
C GLN A 72 4.52 3.83 18.75
N VAL A 73 5.30 2.80 18.41
CA VAL A 73 6.57 3.04 17.71
C VAL A 73 6.26 3.59 16.32
N PRO A 74 6.74 4.80 15.99
CA PRO A 74 6.41 5.43 14.74
C PRO A 74 6.91 4.55 13.59
N PHE A 75 5.94 4.12 12.79
CA PHE A 75 6.06 3.64 11.42
C PHE A 75 7.28 2.73 11.18
N HIS A 76 7.02 1.42 11.16
CA HIS A 76 7.86 0.60 10.28
C HIS A 76 7.67 1.14 8.87
N PRO A 77 8.76 1.59 8.22
CA PRO A 77 8.66 2.01 6.84
C PRO A 77 8.13 0.85 5.99
N PRO A 78 7.50 1.15 4.85
CA PRO A 78 7.15 0.11 3.89
C PRO A 78 8.37 -0.79 3.61
N SER A 79 8.24 -2.09 3.90
CA SER A 79 9.29 -3.10 3.71
C SER A 79 9.12 -3.88 2.40
N GLY A 80 8.02 -3.62 1.69
CA GLY A 80 7.74 -4.20 0.38
C GLY A 80 6.64 -3.47 -0.37
N LEU A 81 6.29 -4.01 -1.53
CA LEU A 81 5.24 -3.51 -2.41
C LEU A 81 4.43 -4.69 -2.94
N PHE A 82 3.11 -4.58 -2.88
CA PHE A 82 2.23 -5.40 -3.72
C PHE A 82 2.12 -4.72 -5.07
N VAL A 83 2.31 -5.47 -6.15
CA VAL A 83 2.21 -4.97 -7.51
C VAL A 83 1.22 -5.86 -8.25
N GLN A 84 0.16 -5.24 -8.79
CA GLN A 84 -0.83 -5.93 -9.60
C GLN A 84 -0.90 -5.28 -10.98
N GLN A 85 -0.92 -6.11 -12.02
CA GLN A 85 -1.12 -5.63 -13.37
C GLN A 85 -2.61 -5.60 -13.71
N HIS A 86 -3.07 -4.47 -14.24
CA HIS A 86 -4.45 -4.29 -14.66
C HIS A 86 -4.55 -4.16 -16.19
N PHE A 87 -5.14 -5.14 -16.89
CA PHE A 87 -5.33 -5.07 -18.34
C PHE A 87 -6.69 -4.46 -18.71
N SER A 88 -6.69 -3.20 -19.13
CA SER A 88 -7.92 -2.46 -19.48
C SER A 88 -8.62 -2.94 -20.75
N ILE A 89 -7.95 -3.71 -21.63
CA ILE A 89 -8.51 -4.13 -22.93
C ILE A 89 -9.27 -5.45 -22.83
N CYS A 90 -8.92 -6.30 -21.86
CA CYS A 90 -9.52 -7.62 -21.69
C CYS A 90 -10.10 -7.85 -20.29
N ASN A 91 -10.03 -6.86 -19.38
CA ASN A 91 -10.34 -6.99 -17.95
C ASN A 91 -9.68 -8.23 -17.28
N ILE A 92 -8.63 -8.77 -17.90
CA ILE A 92 -7.77 -9.80 -17.33
C ILE A 92 -6.95 -9.10 -16.26
N ILE A 93 -6.87 -9.67 -15.06
CA ILE A 93 -6.09 -9.13 -13.95
C ILE A 93 -5.14 -10.23 -13.56
N ASP A 94 -3.83 -9.97 -13.55
CA ASP A 94 -2.90 -10.98 -13.08
C ASP A 94 -2.94 -11.12 -11.56
N ASP A 95 -2.53 -12.29 -11.07
CA ASP A 95 -2.36 -12.47 -9.63
C ASP A 95 -1.39 -11.41 -9.11
N PRO A 96 -1.71 -10.75 -7.97
CA PRO A 96 -0.85 -9.73 -7.43
C PRO A 96 0.51 -10.35 -7.08
N VAL A 97 1.58 -9.81 -7.67
CA VAL A 97 2.96 -10.20 -7.39
C VAL A 97 3.43 -9.36 -6.21
N PHE A 98 3.91 -10.02 -5.16
CA PHE A 98 4.43 -9.33 -3.99
C PHE A 98 5.95 -9.21 -4.10
N TYR A 99 6.43 -7.97 -4.08
CA TYR A 99 7.85 -7.64 -4.08
C TYR A 99 8.28 -7.26 -2.67
N PHE A 100 9.18 -8.05 -2.11
CA PHE A 100 9.79 -7.76 -0.84
C PHE A 100 11.20 -7.22 -1.08
N ARG A 101 11.54 -6.08 -0.47
CA ARG A 101 12.92 -5.61 -0.42
C ARG A 101 13.20 -4.96 0.92
N GLU A 102 13.35 -5.81 1.94
CA GLU A 102 14.01 -5.40 3.17
C GLU A 102 15.52 -5.50 2.94
N ARG A 103 16.24 -4.38 3.08
CA ARG A 103 17.70 -4.36 3.06
C ARG A 103 18.20 -4.84 4.43
N ASP A 104 17.94 -6.10 4.76
CA ASP A 104 18.63 -6.75 5.86
C ASP A 104 20.08 -6.97 5.42
N VAL A 105 21.01 -6.44 6.20
CA VAL A 105 22.47 -6.42 5.95
C VAL A 105 23.08 -7.84 5.86
N TYR A 106 22.30 -8.90 6.06
CA TYR A 106 22.74 -10.28 5.90
C TYR A 106 21.65 -11.16 5.27
N ASN A 107 21.87 -11.50 3.99
CA ASN A 107 21.35 -12.70 3.30
C ASN A 107 19.83 -12.88 3.19
N ASP A 108 19.13 -12.00 2.47
CA ASP A 108 17.88 -12.40 1.81
C ASP A 108 17.98 -12.07 0.31
N SER A 109 17.85 -13.08 -0.55
CA SER A 109 18.15 -13.04 -1.99
C SER A 109 17.11 -12.28 -2.83
N GLY A 110 16.35 -11.37 -2.23
CA GLY A 110 15.31 -10.60 -2.93
C GLY A 110 14.25 -11.51 -3.56
N GLU A 111 13.89 -12.62 -2.88
CA GLU A 111 12.92 -13.56 -3.42
C GLU A 111 11.57 -12.89 -3.69
N ILE A 112 11.13 -13.01 -4.94
CA ILE A 112 9.79 -12.63 -5.36
C ILE A 112 8.85 -13.69 -4.82
N ARG A 113 8.10 -13.33 -3.79
CA ARG A 113 7.04 -14.19 -3.28
C ARG A 113 5.77 -13.80 -3.98
N LYS A 114 5.09 -14.74 -4.62
CA LYS A 114 3.67 -14.52 -4.87
C LYS A 114 3.01 -14.41 -3.50
N LEU A 115 2.04 -13.51 -3.34
CA LEU A 115 1.07 -13.69 -2.25
C LEU A 115 0.68 -15.17 -2.27
N PRO A 116 0.54 -15.85 -1.12
CA PRO A 116 0.05 -17.22 -1.11
C PRO A 116 -1.13 -17.22 -2.07
N THR A 117 -1.03 -17.97 -3.18
CA THR A 117 -2.10 -18.07 -4.17
C THR A 117 -3.29 -18.39 -3.28
N PHE A 118 -4.20 -17.43 -3.10
CA PHE A 118 -5.19 -17.51 -2.02
C PHE A 118 -5.83 -18.87 -2.20
N CYS A 119 -5.45 -19.83 -1.34
CA CYS A 119 -5.49 -21.23 -1.75
C CYS A 119 -6.90 -21.51 -2.18
N ASN A 120 -7.03 -22.31 -3.23
CA ASN A 120 -8.30 -22.78 -3.76
C ASN A 120 -9.25 -23.22 -2.63
N ASP A 121 -8.76 -23.56 -1.45
CA ASP A 121 -9.48 -23.96 -0.24
C ASP A 121 -10.26 -22.84 0.50
N LEU A 122 -9.78 -21.59 0.58
CA LEU A 122 -10.53 -20.50 1.26
C LEU A 122 -11.72 -20.00 0.42
N PHE A 123 -11.66 -20.23 -0.89
CA PHE A 123 -12.66 -19.79 -1.86
C PHE A 123 -13.18 -20.95 -2.73
N ALA A 124 -12.99 -22.20 -2.31
CA ALA A 124 -13.52 -23.37 -3.00
C ALA A 124 -15.04 -23.28 -3.01
N CYS A 125 -15.65 -23.53 -4.16
CA CYS A 125 -17.06 -23.89 -4.17
C CYS A 125 -17.20 -25.19 -3.37
N GLY A 126 -17.90 -25.16 -2.24
CA GLY A 126 -18.26 -26.35 -1.46
C GLY A 126 -19.30 -27.21 -2.18
N GLY A 127 -19.03 -27.61 -3.42
CA GLY A 127 -19.88 -28.46 -4.22
C GLY A 127 -19.03 -29.44 -5.00
N ASN A 128 -19.41 -30.71 -4.94
CA ASN A 128 -18.81 -31.82 -5.68
C ASN A 128 -18.61 -31.47 -7.15
N CYS A 129 -17.40 -31.05 -7.52
CA CYS A 129 -16.92 -31.18 -8.88
C CYS A 129 -15.92 -32.33 -8.89
N GLY A 130 -16.46 -33.54 -9.06
CA GLY A 130 -15.66 -34.72 -9.28
C GLY A 130 -14.86 -34.59 -10.57
N THR A 131 -13.58 -34.99 -10.49
CA THR A 131 -12.71 -35.50 -11.58
C THR A 131 -12.59 -34.69 -12.88
N PHE A 132 -11.34 -34.30 -13.16
CA PHE A 132 -10.78 -33.84 -14.44
C PHE A 132 -11.62 -32.80 -15.21
N THR A 133 -11.14 -31.56 -15.17
CA THR A 133 -11.67 -30.41 -15.91
C THR A 133 -13.15 -30.11 -15.66
N CYS A 134 -13.43 -29.48 -14.51
CA CYS A 134 -14.58 -28.58 -14.47
C CYS A 134 -14.40 -27.55 -15.59
N GLY A 135 -15.36 -27.45 -16.50
CA GLY A 135 -15.46 -26.35 -17.48
C GLY A 135 -15.60 -24.96 -16.83
N CYS A 136 -15.57 -24.88 -15.50
CA CYS A 136 -15.46 -23.66 -14.71
C CYS A 136 -14.00 -23.20 -14.51
N GLY A 137 -13.12 -23.38 -15.50
CA GLY A 137 -11.68 -23.06 -15.48
C GLY A 137 -11.26 -21.60 -15.24
N GLY A 138 -12.09 -20.79 -14.59
CA GLY A 138 -11.72 -19.46 -14.10
C GLY A 138 -11.17 -19.54 -12.68
N LEU A 139 -9.86 -19.43 -12.52
CA LEU A 139 -9.25 -19.05 -11.23
C LEU A 139 -10.00 -17.82 -10.68
N ARG A 140 -10.52 -17.88 -9.44
CA ARG A 140 -11.09 -16.72 -8.76
C ARG A 140 -9.98 -15.70 -8.50
N ARG A 141 -9.80 -14.73 -9.40
CA ARG A 141 -8.75 -13.72 -9.27
C ARG A 141 -9.15 -12.65 -8.26
N ILE A 142 -8.27 -12.36 -7.32
CA ILE A 142 -8.46 -11.32 -6.30
C ILE A 142 -7.86 -10.01 -6.79
N ARG A 143 -8.62 -8.93 -6.70
CA ARG A 143 -8.16 -7.57 -6.97
C ARG A 143 -7.91 -6.87 -5.64
N ILE A 144 -6.75 -6.23 -5.49
CA ILE A 144 -6.52 -5.31 -4.38
C ILE A 144 -7.20 -3.99 -4.74
N LEU A 145 -8.06 -3.51 -3.86
CA LEU A 145 -8.74 -2.21 -3.99
C LEU A 145 -7.95 -1.11 -3.27
N ASP A 146 -7.45 -1.43 -2.08
CA ASP A 146 -6.74 -0.46 -1.25
C ASP A 146 -5.83 -1.14 -0.21
N SER A 147 -4.91 -0.37 0.37
CA SER A 147 -4.03 -0.81 1.46
C SER A 147 -3.88 0.28 2.52
N SER A 148 -3.93 -0.10 3.80
CA SER A 148 -3.74 0.85 4.89
C SER A 148 -3.01 0.18 6.06
N ASN A 149 -1.86 0.72 6.45
CA ASN A 149 -1.03 0.26 7.58
C ASN A 149 -0.91 -1.28 7.70
N GLY A 150 -0.66 -1.94 6.56
CA GLY A 150 -0.40 -3.38 6.48
C GLY A 150 -1.64 -4.27 6.33
N LEU A 151 -2.84 -3.71 6.28
CA LEU A 151 -4.06 -4.42 5.88
C LEU A 151 -4.36 -4.15 4.40
N LEU A 152 -4.96 -5.15 3.74
CA LEU A 152 -5.43 -5.07 2.36
C LEU A 152 -6.95 -5.15 2.30
N LEU A 153 -7.56 -4.27 1.51
CA LEU A 153 -8.94 -4.38 1.07
C LEU A 153 -8.93 -5.02 -0.32
N CYS A 154 -9.60 -6.15 -0.45
CA CYS A 154 -9.61 -6.98 -1.65
C CYS A 154 -11.04 -7.24 -2.10
N CYS A 155 -11.23 -7.55 -3.39
CA CYS A 155 -12.50 -8.09 -3.90
C CYS A 155 -12.29 -9.28 -4.83
N ASN A 156 -13.29 -10.15 -4.93
CA ASN A 156 -13.32 -11.17 -5.97
C ASN A 156 -13.67 -10.53 -7.34
N SER A 157 -12.90 -10.87 -8.36
CA SER A 157 -13.18 -10.48 -9.74
C SER A 157 -14.07 -11.56 -10.36
N TYR A 158 -15.38 -11.32 -10.49
CA TYR A 158 -16.26 -12.15 -11.32
C TYR A 158 -16.98 -11.30 -12.38
N TYR A 159 -17.21 -11.89 -13.55
CA TYR A 159 -17.76 -11.25 -14.74
C TYR A 159 -19.29 -11.29 -14.85
N ALA A 160 -20.00 -11.93 -13.92
CA ALA A 160 -21.45 -12.02 -14.00
C ALA A 160 -22.11 -11.55 -12.70
N GLU A 161 -22.94 -10.53 -12.88
CA GLU A 161 -23.86 -9.92 -11.92
C GLU A 161 -23.18 -9.17 -10.76
N GLU A 162 -23.46 -7.86 -10.67
CA GLU A 162 -23.07 -6.97 -9.55
C GLU A 162 -23.42 -7.58 -8.17
N GLU A 163 -24.40 -8.49 -8.15
CA GLU A 163 -24.88 -9.22 -6.99
C GLU A 163 -23.92 -10.25 -6.41
N LYS A 164 -22.69 -10.45 -6.91
CA LYS A 164 -21.77 -11.49 -6.40
C LYS A 164 -20.38 -11.00 -5.98
N HIS A 165 -20.11 -9.69 -6.05
CA HIS A 165 -18.85 -9.13 -5.55
C HIS A 165 -18.83 -9.11 -4.02
N LYS A 166 -17.91 -9.90 -3.45
CA LYS A 166 -17.59 -9.92 -2.02
C LYS A 166 -16.30 -9.17 -1.80
N GLN A 167 -16.29 -8.34 -0.77
CA GLN A 167 -15.10 -7.62 -0.32
C GLN A 167 -14.53 -8.27 0.93
N TYR A 168 -13.21 -8.25 1.03
CA TYR A 168 -12.44 -8.95 2.04
C TYR A 168 -11.40 -8.01 2.65
N ILE A 169 -11.18 -8.17 3.95
CA ILE A 169 -10.05 -7.56 4.65
C ILE A 169 -9.06 -8.64 4.98
N TYR A 170 -7.82 -8.45 4.53
CA TYR A 170 -6.77 -9.45 4.64
C TYR A 170 -5.52 -8.85 5.27
N ASN A 171 -4.91 -9.60 6.20
CA ASN A 171 -3.60 -9.30 6.75
C ASN A 171 -2.55 -10.19 6.06
N PRO A 172 -1.76 -9.66 5.11
CA PRO A 172 -0.69 -10.40 4.44
C PRO A 172 0.47 -10.78 5.36
N THR A 173 0.66 -10.10 6.50
CA THR A 173 1.76 -10.39 7.41
C THR A 173 1.49 -11.65 8.24
N THR A 174 0.25 -11.83 8.68
CA THR A 174 -0.17 -13.02 9.44
C THR A 174 -0.80 -14.08 8.54
N ASN A 175 -1.00 -13.79 7.25
CA ASN A 175 -1.72 -14.63 6.29
C ASN A 175 -3.15 -14.97 6.78
N GLN A 176 -3.87 -13.96 7.27
CA GLN A 176 -5.21 -14.15 7.84
C GLN A 176 -6.25 -13.33 7.08
N LEU A 177 -7.37 -13.98 6.75
CA LEU A 177 -8.60 -13.31 6.34
C LEU A 177 -9.29 -12.77 7.61
N LEU A 178 -9.32 -11.46 7.78
CA LEU A 178 -9.88 -10.82 8.96
C LEU A 178 -11.40 -10.70 8.88
N ALA A 179 -11.93 -10.32 7.72
CA ALA A 179 -13.36 -10.23 7.50
C ALA A 179 -13.77 -10.43 6.05
N THR A 180 -14.99 -10.93 5.86
CA THR A 180 -15.77 -10.70 4.64
C THR A 180 -16.77 -9.60 4.96
N LEU A 181 -16.72 -8.49 4.22
CA LEU A 181 -17.59 -7.36 4.51
C LEU A 181 -19.05 -7.74 4.19
N PRO A 182 -20.00 -7.41 5.08
CA PRO A 182 -21.41 -7.55 4.77
C PRO A 182 -21.75 -6.64 3.59
N ARG A 183 -22.81 -6.98 2.85
CA ARG A 183 -23.33 -6.06 1.83
C ARG A 183 -23.85 -4.79 2.50
N LEU A 184 -23.73 -3.67 1.80
CA LEU A 184 -24.41 -2.45 2.22
C LEU A 184 -25.90 -2.75 2.34
N THR A 185 -26.45 -2.47 3.52
CA THR A 185 -27.57 -3.21 4.12
C THR A 185 -28.95 -2.89 3.54
N ASP A 186 -29.04 -2.13 2.45
CA ASP A 186 -30.29 -1.48 2.06
C ASP A 186 -30.69 -1.77 0.61
N GLN A 187 -31.94 -2.17 0.40
CA GLN A 187 -32.60 -2.29 -0.92
C GLN A 187 -32.69 -0.95 -1.68
N ASN A 188 -32.17 0.13 -1.07
CA ASN A 188 -32.21 1.50 -1.53
C ASN A 188 -30.95 1.92 -2.31
N TYR A 189 -29.95 1.06 -2.44
CA TYR A 189 -28.70 1.36 -3.16
C TYR A 189 -28.62 0.65 -4.51
N VAL A 190 -28.13 1.37 -5.51
CA VAL A 190 -28.01 0.83 -6.88
C VAL A 190 -26.64 0.20 -7.10
N CYS A 191 -25.57 0.78 -6.56
CA CYS A 191 -24.20 0.32 -6.77
C CYS A 191 -23.22 0.99 -5.79
N THR A 192 -22.13 0.29 -5.46
CA THR A 192 -21.00 0.84 -4.69
C THR A 192 -19.87 1.17 -5.65
N TRP A 193 -19.44 2.43 -5.69
CA TRP A 193 -18.48 2.88 -6.71
C TRP A 193 -17.05 2.88 -6.21
N SER A 194 -16.85 3.13 -4.93
CA SER A 194 -15.51 3.24 -4.34
C SER A 194 -15.51 2.82 -2.89
N MET A 195 -14.40 2.19 -2.48
CA MET A 195 -14.12 1.86 -1.10
C MET A 195 -12.68 2.26 -0.76
N THR A 196 -12.48 2.80 0.44
CA THR A 196 -11.17 3.15 0.99
C THR A 196 -11.03 2.51 2.36
N LEU A 197 -9.90 1.84 2.58
CA LEU A 197 -9.54 1.23 3.84
C LEU A 197 -8.86 2.26 4.74
N VAL A 198 -9.36 2.39 5.96
CA VAL A 198 -8.80 3.26 6.99
C VAL A 198 -8.37 2.40 8.16
N PHE A 199 -7.06 2.30 8.34
CA PHE A 199 -6.50 1.61 9.49
C PHE A 199 -5.32 2.39 10.03
N CYS A 200 -5.33 2.74 11.31
CA CYS A 200 -4.25 3.44 11.97
C CYS A 200 -4.04 2.83 13.36
N PRO A 201 -3.13 1.84 13.50
CA PRO A 201 -2.99 1.05 14.73
C PRO A 201 -2.53 1.87 15.94
N SER A 202 -1.90 3.03 15.72
CA SER A 202 -1.53 3.96 16.79
C SER A 202 -2.74 4.65 17.42
N ASN A 203 -3.84 4.80 16.67
CA ASN A 203 -5.05 5.48 17.11
C ASN A 203 -6.13 4.49 17.56
N SER A 204 -6.31 3.38 16.85
CA SER A 204 -7.30 2.36 17.16
C SER A 204 -6.87 0.99 16.65
N PRO A 205 -7.11 -0.10 17.41
CA PRO A 205 -6.92 -1.45 16.90
C PRO A 205 -7.94 -1.81 15.80
N HIS A 206 -9.04 -1.07 15.70
CA HIS A 206 -10.10 -1.32 14.73
C HIS A 206 -9.85 -0.59 13.41
N TYR A 207 -10.11 -1.27 12.30
CA TYR A 207 -10.13 -0.67 10.98
C TYR A 207 -11.54 -0.25 10.60
N LYS A 208 -11.62 0.69 9.66
CA LYS A 208 -12.87 1.14 9.05
C LYS A 208 -12.76 1.02 7.54
N VAL A 209 -13.89 0.82 6.87
CA VAL A 209 -13.98 0.90 5.39
C VAL A 209 -14.99 1.97 5.07
N ILE A 210 -14.58 2.97 4.29
CA ILE A 210 -15.47 4.02 3.80
C ILE A 210 -15.93 3.60 2.41
N ALA A 211 -17.24 3.53 2.20
CA ALA A 211 -17.85 3.30 0.91
C ALA A 211 -18.63 4.53 0.46
N CYS A 212 -18.53 4.89 -0.83
CA CYS A 212 -19.44 5.86 -1.44
C CYS A 212 -20.53 5.11 -2.21
N ALA A 213 -21.79 5.25 -1.76
CA ALA A 213 -22.93 4.55 -2.33
C ALA A 213 -23.91 5.53 -3.02
N LEU A 214 -24.58 5.04 -4.08
CA LEU A 214 -25.61 5.78 -4.80
C LEU A 214 -27.01 5.44 -4.27
N ARG A 215 -27.72 6.42 -3.70
CA ARG A 215 -29.05 6.23 -3.10
C ARG A 215 -30.17 6.43 -4.13
N ARG A 216 -31.11 5.48 -4.18
CA ARG A 216 -32.20 5.40 -5.17
C ARG A 216 -33.46 6.21 -4.81
N GLN A 217 -33.71 6.45 -3.52
CA GLN A 217 -35.02 6.90 -3.02
C GLN A 217 -35.28 8.42 -3.05
N ILE A 218 -34.29 9.25 -3.30
CA ILE A 218 -34.52 10.71 -3.35
C ILE A 218 -34.90 11.04 -4.79
N LYS A 219 -35.91 11.90 -5.00
CA LYS A 219 -36.38 12.39 -6.32
C LYS A 219 -35.24 12.92 -7.23
N SER A 220 -34.05 13.13 -6.66
CA SER A 220 -32.74 13.32 -7.30
C SER A 220 -31.74 12.23 -6.89
N LYS A 221 -30.94 11.71 -7.82
CA LYS A 221 -29.79 10.83 -7.53
C LYS A 221 -28.82 11.52 -6.56
N SER A 222 -28.69 11.02 -5.33
CA SER A 222 -27.75 11.52 -4.33
C SER A 222 -26.75 10.45 -3.93
N ARG A 223 -25.59 10.87 -3.46
CA ARG A 223 -24.56 9.99 -2.91
C ARG A 223 -24.49 10.15 -1.39
N GLN A 224 -24.06 9.09 -0.73
CA GLN A 224 -23.93 9.01 0.71
C GLN A 224 -22.68 8.19 1.03
N PHE A 225 -21.94 8.59 2.07
CA PHE A 225 -20.90 7.73 2.62
C PHE A 225 -21.48 6.74 3.63
N GLU A 226 -20.95 5.53 3.61
CA GLU A 226 -21.14 4.54 4.66
C GLU A 226 -19.80 4.12 5.22
N ILE A 227 -19.79 3.85 6.53
CA ILE A 227 -18.59 3.42 7.25
C ILE A 227 -18.87 2.05 7.85
N TYR A 228 -18.11 1.05 7.42
CA TYR A 228 -17.97 -0.21 8.13
C TYR A 228 -17.00 -0.01 9.28
N SER A 229 -17.33 -0.53 10.47
CA SER A 229 -16.39 -0.61 11.60
C SER A 229 -16.10 -2.06 11.93
N SER A 230 -14.83 -2.44 12.07
CA SER A 230 -14.47 -3.79 12.54
C SER A 230 -14.86 -4.04 14.00
N GLU A 231 -15.09 -2.98 14.77
CA GLU A 231 -15.57 -3.04 16.15
C GLU A 231 -17.02 -3.52 16.22
N THR A 232 -17.92 -2.89 15.46
CA THR A 232 -19.36 -3.22 15.45
C THR A 232 -19.71 -4.30 14.43
N LYS A 233 -18.78 -4.61 13.53
CA LYS A 233 -18.94 -5.53 12.39
C LYS A 233 -20.15 -5.19 11.51
N SER A 234 -20.48 -3.90 11.42
CA SER A 234 -21.65 -3.40 10.71
C SER A 234 -21.35 -2.12 9.94
N TRP A 235 -22.16 -1.86 8.92
CA TRP A 235 -22.19 -0.58 8.21
C TRP A 235 -23.09 0.41 8.95
N ARG A 236 -22.71 1.68 8.87
CA ARG A 236 -23.58 2.80 9.23
C ARG A 236 -23.47 3.91 8.20
N VAL A 237 -24.54 4.65 8.04
CA VAL A 237 -24.53 5.90 7.27
C VAL A 237 -23.63 6.92 7.97
N ALA A 238 -22.87 7.68 7.18
CA ALA A 238 -21.97 8.72 7.66
C ALA A 238 -22.15 10.02 6.87
N GLY A 239 -22.17 11.14 7.60
CA GLY A 239 -22.35 12.48 7.04
C GLY A 239 -23.73 12.74 6.39
N GLN A 240 -23.84 13.86 5.67
CA GLN A 240 -25.06 14.25 4.96
C GLN A 240 -25.05 13.75 3.50
N PRO A 241 -26.22 13.43 2.92
CA PRO A 241 -26.31 13.14 1.50
C PRO A 241 -25.87 14.34 0.68
N PHE A 242 -25.18 14.09 -0.43
CA PHE A 242 -24.70 15.14 -1.33
C PHE A 242 -25.12 14.85 -2.78
N PRO A 243 -25.30 15.89 -3.61
CA PRO A 243 -25.79 15.71 -4.97
C PRO A 243 -24.79 14.91 -5.82
N TYR A 244 -25.31 14.15 -6.78
CA TYR A 244 -24.49 13.63 -7.86
C TYR A 244 -24.04 14.80 -8.73
N SER A 245 -22.87 15.37 -8.44
CA SER A 245 -22.23 16.34 -9.33
C SER A 245 -21.58 15.61 -10.50
N ASP A 246 -21.89 16.03 -11.72
CA ASP A 246 -21.30 15.47 -12.93
C ASP A 246 -19.76 15.57 -12.88
N GLY A 247 -19.09 14.42 -12.96
CA GLY A 247 -17.63 14.33 -13.05
C GLY A 247 -16.87 13.97 -11.77
N ILE A 248 -17.49 13.97 -10.58
CA ILE A 248 -16.77 13.53 -9.37
C ILE A 248 -16.79 12.01 -9.26
N LEU A 249 -15.61 11.39 -9.25
CA LEU A 249 -15.41 9.97 -8.95
C LEU A 249 -14.57 9.85 -7.68
N PHE A 250 -15.08 9.15 -6.67
CA PHE A 250 -14.37 8.90 -5.40
C PHE A 250 -13.40 7.71 -5.52
N MET A 251 -12.76 7.55 -6.67
CA MET A 251 -11.80 6.46 -6.90
C MET A 251 -10.45 6.78 -6.27
N ASN A 252 -9.74 5.76 -5.80
CA ASN A 252 -8.37 5.86 -5.28
C ASN A 252 -8.26 6.87 -4.11
N GLY A 253 -9.19 6.79 -3.15
CA GLY A 253 -9.14 7.63 -1.96
C GLY A 253 -7.89 7.37 -1.14
N VAL A 254 -7.24 8.44 -0.68
CA VAL A 254 -6.01 8.37 0.12
C VAL A 254 -6.34 8.75 1.56
N TYR A 255 -6.16 7.83 2.50
CA TYR A 255 -6.28 8.12 3.92
C TYR A 255 -5.05 8.87 4.44
N CYS A 256 -5.25 10.00 5.10
CA CYS A 256 -4.19 10.76 5.76
C CYS A 256 -4.78 11.57 6.93
N ASN A 257 -4.13 11.56 8.11
CA ASN A 257 -4.49 12.41 9.26
C ASN A 257 -5.99 12.40 9.61
N GLY A 258 -6.62 11.22 9.67
CA GLY A 258 -8.03 11.11 10.05
C GLY A 258 -9.03 11.55 8.98
N SER A 259 -8.59 11.79 7.74
CA SER A 259 -9.46 12.13 6.62
C SER A 259 -9.12 11.29 5.39
N VAL A 260 -10.07 11.14 4.48
CA VAL A 260 -9.83 10.53 3.16
C VAL A 260 -9.95 11.57 2.08
N TYR A 261 -8.98 11.59 1.16
CA TYR A 261 -8.84 12.62 0.13
C TYR A 261 -9.00 12.02 -1.26
N TRP A 262 -9.63 12.76 -2.15
CA TRP A 262 -9.85 12.39 -3.54
C TRP A 262 -9.54 13.54 -4.48
N LEU A 263 -8.84 13.21 -5.56
CA LEU A 263 -8.69 14.10 -6.71
C LEU A 263 -9.78 13.74 -7.73
N SER A 264 -10.69 14.68 -7.98
CA SER A 264 -11.79 14.47 -8.92
C SER A 264 -11.24 14.24 -10.34
N LYS A 265 -11.73 13.18 -11.00
CA LYS A 265 -11.34 12.80 -12.37
C LYS A 265 -12.31 13.45 -13.36
N LEU A 266 -11.88 14.55 -13.97
CA LEU A 266 -12.64 15.27 -14.99
C LEU A 266 -13.01 14.35 -16.16
N TYR A 267 -14.25 13.91 -16.28
CA TYR A 267 -14.76 13.33 -17.54
C TYR A 267 -15.40 14.40 -18.45
N SER A 268 -15.47 15.65 -17.99
CA SER A 268 -15.96 16.79 -18.76
C SER A 268 -14.96 17.94 -18.69
N ASP A 269 -14.80 18.69 -19.79
CA ASP A 269 -13.94 19.88 -19.94
C ASP A 269 -14.34 21.07 -19.05
N VAL A 270 -15.09 20.83 -17.98
CA VAL A 270 -15.46 21.85 -17.01
C VAL A 270 -14.28 22.05 -16.07
N ASN A 271 -13.73 23.26 -16.02
CA ASN A 271 -12.59 23.71 -15.20
C ASN A 271 -12.76 23.53 -13.67
N SER A 272 -13.77 22.81 -13.19
CA SER A 272 -14.18 22.71 -11.80
C SER A 272 -14.00 21.31 -11.19
N ALA A 273 -12.89 20.60 -11.46
CA ALA A 273 -12.53 19.44 -10.64
C ALA A 273 -12.24 19.93 -9.23
N ASP A 274 -13.20 19.80 -8.33
CA ASP A 274 -12.99 20.04 -6.91
C ASP A 274 -12.13 18.92 -6.34
N CYS A 275 -11.16 19.30 -5.51
CA CYS A 275 -10.40 18.39 -4.66
C CYS A 275 -11.19 18.24 -3.36
N LEU A 276 -11.60 17.02 -3.02
CA LEU A 276 -12.51 16.76 -1.91
C LEU A 276 -11.87 15.89 -0.85
N TYR A 277 -12.17 16.14 0.41
CA TYR A 277 -11.84 15.24 1.50
C TYR A 277 -13.02 15.04 2.44
N PHE A 278 -13.10 13.85 3.02
CA PHE A 278 -14.09 13.50 4.02
C PHE A 278 -13.39 13.39 5.37
N ASN A 279 -13.75 14.30 6.29
CA ASN A 279 -13.27 14.31 7.66
C ASN A 279 -14.00 13.22 8.46
N LEU A 280 -13.28 12.23 8.98
CA LEU A 280 -13.90 11.11 9.71
C LEU A 280 -14.41 11.47 11.11
N ASN A 281 -13.90 12.56 11.69
CA ASN A 281 -14.30 13.00 13.03
C ASN A 281 -15.57 13.84 12.96
N GLU A 282 -15.63 14.76 12.01
CA GLU A 282 -16.80 15.64 11.81
C GLU A 282 -17.86 15.03 10.89
N GLU A 283 -17.48 14.01 10.11
CA GLU A 283 -18.29 13.39 9.06
C GLU A 283 -18.78 14.38 8.00
N ARG A 284 -17.89 15.29 7.59
CA ARG A 284 -18.17 16.33 6.61
C ARG A 284 -17.30 16.15 5.38
N LEU A 285 -17.93 16.38 4.22
CA LEU A 285 -17.27 16.45 2.94
C LEU A 285 -16.91 17.91 2.66
N GLU A 286 -15.62 18.17 2.46
CA GLU A 286 -15.07 19.51 2.32
C GLU A 286 -14.14 19.60 1.12
N LYS A 287 -13.78 20.82 0.74
CA LYS A 287 -12.85 21.10 -0.36
C LYS A 287 -11.47 21.39 0.18
N PHE A 288 -10.44 20.98 -0.55
CA PHE A 288 -9.06 21.39 -0.30
C PHE A 288 -8.43 22.00 -1.58
N PRO A 289 -7.32 22.75 -1.46
CA PRO A 289 -6.70 23.39 -2.60
C PRO A 289 -6.25 22.39 -3.66
N LYS A 290 -6.45 22.73 -4.93
CA LYS A 290 -5.93 21.95 -6.04
C LYS A 290 -4.40 21.99 -6.05
N PRO A 291 -3.71 20.90 -6.45
CA PRO A 291 -2.28 20.97 -6.70
C PRO A 291 -1.99 22.05 -7.77
N PRO A 292 -0.78 22.63 -7.79
CA PRO A 292 -0.42 23.78 -8.64
C PRO A 292 -0.24 23.40 -10.13
N ILE A 293 -0.97 22.39 -10.58
CA ILE A 293 -0.92 21.77 -11.91
C ILE A 293 -2.34 21.74 -12.47
N ARG A 294 -2.47 21.85 -13.80
CA ARG A 294 -3.76 21.65 -14.48
C ARG A 294 -4.13 20.17 -14.43
N LEU A 295 -5.10 19.82 -13.59
CA LEU A 295 -5.66 18.48 -13.51
C LEU A 295 -6.46 18.15 -14.77
N THR A 296 -5.79 17.70 -15.83
CA THR A 296 -6.42 17.16 -17.05
C THR A 296 -6.50 15.63 -16.98
N LEU A 297 -7.31 14.99 -17.84
CA LEU A 297 -7.37 13.52 -17.91
C LEU A 297 -6.01 12.87 -18.19
N SER A 298 -5.18 13.50 -19.03
CA SER A 298 -3.83 13.04 -19.34
C SER A 298 -2.89 13.21 -18.13
N THR A 299 -2.96 14.35 -17.45
CA THR A 299 -2.22 14.61 -16.20
C THR A 299 -2.55 13.59 -15.12
N ILE A 300 -3.84 13.31 -14.87
CA ILE A 300 -4.26 12.39 -13.81
C ILE A 300 -3.74 10.97 -14.06
N ARG A 301 -3.73 10.51 -15.32
CA ARG A 301 -3.22 9.18 -15.67
C ARG A 301 -1.72 9.00 -15.41
N ASN A 302 -0.95 10.08 -15.48
CA ASN A 302 0.51 10.08 -15.25
C ASN A 302 0.90 10.76 -13.93
N SER A 303 -0.04 10.85 -12.99
CA SER A 303 0.19 11.44 -11.67
C SER A 303 0.17 10.41 -10.57
N TYR A 304 0.96 10.66 -9.54
CA TYR A 304 0.90 9.96 -8.26
C TYR A 304 0.21 10.86 -7.23
N PHE A 305 -0.76 10.30 -6.52
CA PHE A 305 -1.39 10.90 -5.35
C PHE A 305 -1.41 9.86 -4.23
N GLY A 306 -0.79 10.18 -3.11
CA GLY A 306 -0.60 9.22 -2.03
C GLY A 306 -0.15 9.87 -0.73
N GLU A 307 -0.19 9.08 0.33
CA GLU A 307 0.24 9.47 1.67
C GLU A 307 1.61 8.84 1.96
N SER A 308 2.46 9.60 2.67
CA SER A 308 3.67 9.06 3.25
C SER A 308 4.07 9.84 4.50
N ASP A 309 4.29 9.12 5.61
CA ASP A 309 4.64 9.68 6.92
C ASP A 309 3.66 10.76 7.40
N ASN A 310 2.36 10.54 7.25
CA ASN A 310 1.26 11.45 7.57
C ASN A 310 1.25 12.75 6.77
N HIS A 311 1.86 12.76 5.58
CA HIS A 311 1.82 13.89 4.65
C HIS A 311 1.24 13.45 3.31
N LEU A 312 0.40 14.30 2.72
CA LEU A 312 -0.16 14.08 1.39
C LEU A 312 0.76 14.63 0.32
N HIS A 313 0.95 13.82 -0.72
CA HIS A 313 1.84 14.14 -1.82
C HIS A 313 1.15 14.05 -3.16
N PHE A 314 1.54 14.95 -4.06
CA PHE A 314 1.14 14.94 -5.45
C PHE A 314 2.36 15.07 -6.35
N ILE A 315 2.42 14.26 -7.39
CA ILE A 315 3.50 14.27 -8.38
C ILE A 315 2.86 14.14 -9.76
N GLU A 316 3.20 15.03 -10.68
CA GLU A 316 2.91 14.88 -12.10
C GLU A 316 4.21 14.60 -12.84
N VAL A 317 4.21 13.55 -13.67
CA VAL A 317 5.35 13.22 -14.52
C VAL A 317 5.02 13.59 -15.97
N SER A 318 5.74 14.57 -16.50
CA SER A 318 5.62 14.97 -17.91
C SER A 318 6.34 14.00 -18.82
N LEU A 319 5.73 13.66 -19.95
CA LEU A 319 6.36 12.83 -20.98
C LEU A 319 7.51 13.54 -21.69
N HIS A 320 7.61 14.87 -21.61
CA HIS A 320 8.60 15.65 -22.36
C HIS A 320 9.73 16.22 -21.49
N SER A 321 9.77 15.85 -20.21
CA SER A 321 10.78 16.33 -19.25
C SER A 321 11.29 15.18 -18.40
N THR A 322 12.59 15.21 -18.10
CA THR A 322 13.21 14.32 -17.09
C THR A 322 13.06 14.87 -15.67
N SER A 323 12.58 16.09 -15.52
CA SER A 323 12.48 16.78 -14.25
C SER A 323 11.02 17.05 -13.88
N PHE A 324 10.70 16.86 -12.61
CA PHE A 324 9.38 17.13 -12.03
C PHE A 324 9.50 17.47 -10.55
N HIS A 325 8.40 17.93 -9.97
CA HIS A 325 8.32 18.30 -8.56
C HIS A 325 7.49 17.29 -7.77
N VAL A 326 7.90 17.08 -6.52
CA VAL A 326 7.07 16.44 -5.51
C VAL A 326 6.44 17.52 -4.66
N TYR A 327 5.12 17.63 -4.73
CA TYR A 327 4.35 18.59 -3.93
C TYR A 327 3.91 17.93 -2.62
N GLU A 328 3.91 18.70 -1.54
CA GLU A 328 3.35 18.31 -0.24
C GLU A 328 2.24 19.31 0.12
N LEU A 329 1.10 18.80 0.58
CA LEU A 329 -0.01 19.64 1.05
C LEU A 329 0.32 20.13 2.46
N LYS A 330 0.18 21.44 2.71
CA LYS A 330 0.35 22.00 4.05
C LYS A 330 -0.69 21.43 5.01
N ARG A 331 -0.31 21.25 6.28
CA ARG A 331 -1.14 20.64 7.32
C ARG A 331 -2.43 21.41 7.63
N ASP A 332 -2.42 22.72 7.40
CA ASP A 332 -3.57 23.62 7.56
C ASP A 332 -4.46 23.66 6.31
N HIS A 333 -4.20 22.80 5.31
CA HIS A 333 -4.86 22.78 4.02
C HIS A 333 -4.84 24.12 3.27
N SER A 334 -3.90 25.03 3.58
CA SER A 334 -3.84 26.37 2.95
C SER A 334 -3.27 26.34 1.52
N GLY A 335 -2.57 25.28 1.15
CA GLY A 335 -2.03 25.11 -0.20
C GLY A 335 -0.92 24.08 -0.29
N TRP A 336 -0.35 23.97 -1.48
CA TRP A 336 0.73 23.04 -1.80
C TRP A 336 2.08 23.76 -1.88
N PHE A 337 3.15 23.09 -1.48
CA PHE A 337 4.52 23.57 -1.68
C PHE A 337 5.39 22.47 -2.29
N VAL A 338 6.46 22.87 -2.97
CA VAL A 338 7.43 21.91 -3.53
C VAL A 338 8.30 21.40 -2.38
N LYS A 339 8.23 20.09 -2.11
CA LYS A 339 9.08 19.41 -1.12
C LYS A 339 10.37 18.87 -1.73
N TYR A 340 10.30 18.34 -2.96
CA TYR A 340 11.48 17.84 -3.68
C TYR A 340 11.49 18.26 -5.15
N HIS A 341 12.68 18.55 -5.67
CA HIS A 341 12.94 18.69 -7.10
C HIS A 341 13.64 17.42 -7.59
N VAL A 342 13.01 16.70 -8.52
CA VAL A 342 13.53 15.44 -9.06
C VAL A 342 14.04 15.67 -10.47
N ASN A 343 15.24 15.17 -10.76
CA ASN A 343 15.83 15.20 -12.10
C ASN A 343 16.38 13.82 -12.46
N LEU A 344 15.72 13.17 -13.41
CA LEU A 344 16.04 11.83 -13.89
C LEU A 344 16.96 11.82 -15.11
N ALA A 345 17.62 12.92 -15.46
CA ALA A 345 18.49 12.99 -16.63
C ALA A 345 19.61 11.94 -16.59
N GLN A 346 20.29 11.80 -15.45
CA GLN A 346 21.33 10.77 -15.29
C GLN A 346 20.75 9.35 -15.39
N LEU A 347 19.58 9.12 -14.79
CA LEU A 347 18.88 7.84 -14.87
C LEU A 347 18.51 7.49 -16.33
N SER A 348 17.98 8.44 -17.08
CA SER A 348 17.63 8.25 -18.50
C SER A 348 18.83 7.97 -19.40
N LYS A 349 20.03 8.46 -19.04
CA LYS A 349 21.29 8.13 -19.73
C LYS A 349 21.75 6.71 -19.41
N ALA A 350 21.64 6.30 -18.14
CA ALA A 350 21.97 4.93 -17.71
C ALA A 350 20.98 3.89 -18.25
N TYR A 351 19.73 4.30 -18.51
CA TYR A 351 18.66 3.44 -19.02
C TYR A 351 18.00 4.06 -20.27
N PRO A 352 18.66 3.98 -21.45
CA PRO A 352 18.18 4.60 -22.69
C PRO A 352 16.79 4.14 -23.13
N GLN A 353 16.33 2.96 -22.69
CA GLN A 353 14.97 2.46 -22.97
C GLN A 353 13.86 3.35 -22.38
N MET A 354 14.19 4.21 -21.41
CA MET A 354 13.28 5.25 -20.91
C MET A 354 12.97 6.29 -21.98
N ILE A 355 13.80 6.43 -23.01
CA ILE A 355 13.66 7.44 -24.05
C ILE A 355 13.05 6.79 -25.27
N ASN A 356 11.96 7.36 -25.77
CA ASN A 356 11.38 7.02 -27.05
C ASN A 356 11.39 8.26 -27.94
N ASN A 357 12.01 8.18 -29.10
CA ASN A 357 12.00 9.29 -30.04
C ASN A 357 10.77 9.16 -30.95
N ILE A 358 9.84 10.11 -30.83
CA ILE A 358 8.65 10.19 -31.68
C ILE A 358 8.62 11.60 -32.26
N HIS A 359 8.58 11.73 -33.59
CA HIS A 359 8.54 13.01 -34.31
C HIS A 359 9.61 14.01 -33.86
N ASP A 360 10.87 13.57 -33.80
CA ASP A 360 12.04 14.37 -33.39
C ASP A 360 11.97 14.97 -31.98
N ARG A 361 11.12 14.41 -31.11
CA ARG A 361 11.03 14.77 -29.69
C ARG A 361 11.25 13.53 -28.82
N ASN A 362 12.08 13.72 -27.79
CA ASN A 362 12.28 12.71 -26.76
C ASN A 362 11.05 12.64 -25.85
N ASN A 363 10.42 11.47 -25.82
CA ASN A 363 9.39 11.11 -24.85
C ASN A 363 9.99 10.21 -23.78
N TYR A 364 9.86 10.61 -22.52
CA TYR A 364 10.35 9.89 -21.35
C TYR A 364 9.25 8.98 -20.79
N LYS A 365 9.53 7.69 -20.74
CA LYS A 365 8.70 6.65 -20.13
C LYS A 365 9.14 6.44 -18.69
N VAL A 366 8.54 7.18 -17.76
CA VAL A 366 8.67 6.95 -16.31
C VAL A 366 7.35 7.22 -15.59
N ALA A 367 6.97 6.35 -14.67
CA ALA A 367 5.80 6.53 -13.82
C ALA A 367 6.20 6.38 -12.35
N VAL A 368 5.61 7.18 -11.48
CA VAL A 368 5.84 7.07 -10.04
C VAL A 368 4.84 6.08 -9.47
N LEU A 369 5.34 4.98 -8.92
CA LEU A 369 4.53 3.93 -8.30
C LEU A 369 4.27 4.20 -6.82
N SER A 370 5.25 4.78 -6.12
CA SER A 370 5.20 4.98 -4.68
C SER A 370 6.21 6.03 -4.23
N LEU A 371 5.89 6.75 -3.16
CA LEU A 371 6.79 7.68 -2.46
C LEU A 371 6.95 7.20 -1.01
N VAL A 372 8.21 7.10 -0.56
CA VAL A 372 8.55 6.86 0.84
C VAL A 372 9.30 8.08 1.36
N ARG A 373 8.59 8.91 2.11
CA ARG A 373 9.12 10.05 2.85
C ARG A 373 9.67 9.58 4.20
N ARG A 374 10.85 10.07 4.58
CA ARG A 374 11.43 9.89 5.90
C ARG A 374 11.52 11.23 6.63
N ASP A 375 11.44 11.19 7.95
CA ASP A 375 11.52 12.38 8.79
C ASP A 375 12.91 13.05 8.70
N ARG A 376 12.97 14.32 9.11
CA ARG A 376 14.09 15.27 8.97
C ARG A 376 15.44 14.75 9.43
N PHE A 377 15.48 13.86 10.42
CA PHE A 377 16.72 13.30 10.95
C PHE A 377 17.32 12.18 10.08
N VAL A 378 16.57 11.67 9.10
CA VAL A 378 16.96 10.60 8.16
C VAL A 378 16.48 10.92 6.73
N GLU A 379 16.30 12.22 6.40
CA GLU A 379 15.74 12.68 5.13
C GLU A 379 16.53 12.14 3.92
N ASP A 380 17.83 11.91 4.11
CA ASP A 380 18.78 11.25 3.19
C ASP A 380 18.35 9.88 2.67
N ASP A 381 17.34 9.26 3.29
CA ASP A 381 16.78 7.97 2.89
C ASP A 381 15.35 8.07 2.33
N SER A 382 14.84 9.28 2.04
CA SER A 382 13.60 9.45 1.27
C SER A 382 13.79 9.01 -0.18
N PHE A 383 12.82 8.28 -0.75
CA PHE A 383 12.95 7.76 -2.11
C PHE A 383 11.61 7.63 -2.85
N LEU A 384 11.70 7.60 -4.18
CA LEU A 384 10.65 7.21 -5.08
C LEU A 384 10.84 5.76 -5.53
N VAL A 385 9.72 5.10 -5.80
CA VAL A 385 9.66 3.87 -6.57
C VAL A 385 9.13 4.22 -7.95
N LEU A 386 9.93 3.94 -8.98
CA LEU A 386 9.67 4.29 -10.36
C LEU A 386 9.42 3.04 -11.19
N ASP A 387 8.37 3.06 -12.01
CA ASP A 387 8.25 2.18 -13.16
C ASP A 387 9.03 2.79 -14.32
N VAL A 388 10.03 2.07 -14.79
CA VAL A 388 10.72 2.35 -16.05
C VAL A 388 10.56 1.11 -16.95
N PRO A 389 10.65 1.23 -18.28
CA PRO A 389 10.36 0.11 -19.17
C PRO A 389 11.08 -1.20 -18.80
N GLY A 390 10.31 -2.13 -18.23
CA GLY A 390 10.72 -3.47 -17.80
C GLY A 390 11.39 -3.57 -16.43
N LYS A 391 11.52 -2.48 -15.67
CA LYS A 391 12.15 -2.49 -14.34
C LYS A 391 11.41 -1.62 -13.34
N VAL A 392 11.40 -2.05 -12.09
CA VAL A 392 11.02 -1.20 -10.95
C VAL A 392 12.30 -0.72 -10.28
N MET A 393 12.45 0.60 -10.16
CA MET A 393 13.66 1.27 -9.66
C MET A 393 13.35 2.02 -8.37
N ARG A 394 14.23 1.95 -7.39
CA ARG A 394 14.27 2.88 -6.26
C ARG A 394 15.17 4.05 -6.63
N TYR A 395 14.69 5.27 -6.47
CA TYR A 395 15.45 6.50 -6.69
C TYR A 395 15.47 7.33 -5.41
N ASN A 396 16.65 7.52 -4.83
CA ASN A 396 16.81 8.31 -3.62
C ASN A 396 16.68 9.81 -3.95
N LEU A 397 15.79 10.50 -3.25
CA LEU A 397 15.44 11.90 -3.52
C LEU A 397 16.54 12.89 -3.12
N VAL A 398 17.39 12.52 -2.16
CA VAL A 398 18.46 13.38 -1.63
C VAL A 398 19.82 13.04 -2.23
N LYS A 399 20.21 11.76 -2.17
CA LYS A 399 21.46 11.22 -2.71
C LYS A 399 21.46 11.16 -4.24
N ARG A 400 20.29 11.27 -4.89
CA ARG A 400 20.09 11.25 -6.35
C ARG A 400 20.67 10.02 -7.06
N ASN A 401 20.78 8.92 -6.33
CA ASN A 401 21.20 7.63 -6.88
C ASN A 401 20.00 6.71 -7.06
N SER A 402 20.17 5.70 -7.91
CA SER A 402 19.15 4.72 -8.20
C SER A 402 19.64 3.31 -7.96
N GLU A 403 18.76 2.44 -7.51
CA GLU A 403 19.00 1.00 -7.42
C GLU A 403 17.81 0.25 -8.01
N GLU A 404 18.09 -0.85 -8.70
CA GLU A 404 17.06 -1.73 -9.23
C GLU A 404 16.40 -2.49 -8.10
N ILE A 405 15.06 -2.48 -8.02
CA ILE A 405 14.27 -3.30 -7.09
C ILE A 405 13.90 -4.63 -7.75
N CYS A 406 13.47 -4.59 -9.00
CA CYS A 406 12.99 -5.76 -9.73
C CYS A 406 13.14 -5.58 -11.24
N ASP A 407 13.55 -6.65 -11.93
CA ASP A 407 13.35 -6.84 -13.37
C ASP A 407 12.14 -7.74 -13.61
N TYR A 408 11.01 -7.13 -14.01
CA TYR A 408 9.78 -7.88 -14.27
C TYR A 408 9.68 -8.39 -15.71
N LYS A 409 10.68 -8.16 -16.58
CA LYS A 409 10.77 -8.86 -17.87
C LYS A 409 10.97 -10.37 -17.70
N VAL A 410 11.54 -10.78 -16.55
CA VAL A 410 11.80 -12.19 -16.21
C VAL A 410 10.53 -12.89 -15.71
N LEU A 411 9.54 -12.16 -15.20
CA LEU A 411 8.39 -12.70 -14.46
C LEU A 411 7.17 -13.02 -15.31
N VAL A 412 7.18 -12.55 -16.55
CA VAL A 412 5.99 -12.55 -17.41
C VAL A 412 6.24 -13.47 -18.60
N ASP A 413 5.34 -14.44 -18.74
CA ASP A 413 5.30 -15.40 -19.85
C ASP A 413 5.43 -14.66 -21.20
N GLN A 414 6.10 -15.26 -22.19
CA GLN A 414 6.42 -14.62 -23.47
C GLN A 414 5.19 -14.00 -24.16
N HIS A 415 4.00 -14.57 -23.93
CA HIS A 415 2.74 -14.08 -24.48
C HIS A 415 2.26 -12.75 -23.86
N ALA A 416 2.53 -12.50 -22.57
CA ALA A 416 2.09 -11.28 -21.89
C ALA A 416 3.09 -10.11 -22.04
N ARG A 417 4.33 -10.38 -22.48
CA ARG A 417 5.32 -9.32 -22.82
C ARG A 417 4.85 -8.37 -23.92
N ASN A 418 4.08 -8.87 -24.89
CA ASN A 418 3.53 -8.07 -25.98
C ASN A 418 2.31 -7.22 -25.56
N ILE A 419 1.76 -7.45 -24.36
CA ILE A 419 0.52 -6.84 -23.86
C ILE A 419 0.79 -5.89 -22.67
N MET A 420 1.98 -5.97 -22.04
CA MET A 420 2.39 -5.03 -20.99
C MET A 420 2.48 -3.59 -21.51
N ARG A 421 1.52 -2.75 -21.13
CA ARG A 421 1.62 -1.30 -21.32
C ARG A 421 2.35 -0.70 -20.11
N PHE A 422 3.47 -0.03 -20.38
CA PHE A 422 4.13 0.87 -19.44
C PHE A 422 3.09 1.77 -18.72
N GLY A 423 3.18 1.90 -17.39
CA GLY A 423 2.20 2.63 -16.58
C GLY A 423 0.92 1.84 -16.24
N GLY A 424 0.85 0.54 -16.53
CA GLY A 424 -0.27 -0.34 -16.20
C GLY A 424 -0.17 -1.04 -14.83
N LEU A 425 0.86 -0.72 -14.05
CA LEU A 425 1.09 -1.31 -12.72
C LEU A 425 0.33 -0.53 -11.65
N GLN A 426 -0.45 -1.24 -10.84
CA GLN A 426 -0.99 -0.72 -9.58
C GLN A 426 -0.14 -1.24 -8.42
N VAL A 427 0.16 -0.35 -7.47
CA VAL A 427 1.08 -0.65 -6.38
C VAL A 427 0.53 -0.22 -5.04
N TRP A 428 0.72 -1.08 -4.04
CA TRP A 428 0.35 -0.83 -2.65
C TRP A 428 1.54 -1.10 -1.74
N GLN A 429 1.78 -0.20 -0.80
CA GLN A 429 2.87 -0.36 0.16
C GLN A 429 2.56 -1.48 1.15
N TYR A 430 3.54 -2.35 1.39
CA TYR A 430 3.48 -3.34 2.46
C TYR A 430 4.16 -2.82 3.70
N VAL A 431 3.36 -2.73 4.76
CA VAL A 431 3.81 -2.45 6.12
C VAL A 431 3.51 -3.67 6.94
N GLU A 432 4.45 -4.10 7.77
CA GLU A 432 4.24 -5.26 8.63
C GLU A 432 3.24 -4.94 9.73
N CYS A 433 2.23 -5.81 9.88
CA CYS A 433 1.11 -5.56 10.79
C CYS A 433 0.77 -6.81 11.63
N HIS A 434 0.71 -6.65 12.95
CA HIS A 434 0.31 -7.73 13.88
C HIS A 434 -1.20 -7.73 14.16
N SER A 435 -1.98 -6.87 13.48
CA SER A 435 -3.42 -6.80 13.73
C SER A 435 -4.10 -8.13 13.44
N SER A 436 -4.87 -8.60 14.42
CA SER A 436 -5.68 -9.82 14.34
C SER A 436 -7.17 -9.52 14.50
N VAL A 437 -7.56 -8.25 14.35
CA VAL A 437 -8.89 -7.71 14.70
C VAL A 437 -9.94 -8.06 13.67
#